data_AF-A0A2E3WYU4-F1
#
_entry.id   AF-A0A2E3WYU4-F1
#
_cell.length_a   1.000
_cell.length_b   1.000
_cell.length_c   1.000
_cell.angle_alpha   90.00
_cell.angle_beta   90.00
_cell.angle_gamma   90.00
#
_symmetry.space_group_name_H-M   'P 1'
#
loop_
_entity.id
_entity.type
_entity.pdbx_description
1 polymer ?
#
loop_
_entity_poly.entity_id
_entity_poly.type
_entity_poly.pdbx_seq_one_letter_code
_entity_poly.pdbx_strand_id
1 'polypeptide(L)'
;MALDMNGVMQGAQKQAKSSMIQMFTLMVKVFTGGMLGVTFALIGQEAFGFGTFSFIFVSVTILGAFLKIAKSWKLMSILLFDAFCILLGFLLKMYILIAPGA
;
A
#
# COMPACT_ATOMS: atom_id res chain seq x y z
N MET A 1 9.73 37.44 -28.70
CA MET A 1 8.64 36.67 -28.05
C MET A 1 8.79 35.15 -28.14
N ALA A 2 9.81 34.57 -28.79
CA ALA A 2 10.00 33.10 -28.85
C ALA A 2 10.69 32.47 -27.62
N LEU A 3 11.21 33.27 -26.67
CA LEU A 3 11.91 32.78 -25.47
C LEU A 3 10.97 32.33 -24.34
N ASP A 4 9.68 32.67 -24.40
CA ASP A 4 8.69 32.32 -23.37
C ASP A 4 8.06 30.93 -23.59
N MET A 5 7.88 30.53 -24.86
CA MET A 5 7.32 29.24 -25.25
C MET A 5 8.15 28.05 -24.75
N ASN A 6 9.49 28.16 -24.75
CA ASN A 6 10.36 27.11 -24.19
C ASN A 6 10.26 27.01 -22.66
N GLY A 7 10.05 28.13 -21.96
CA GLY A 7 9.84 28.15 -20.51
C GLY A 7 8.51 27.53 -20.11
N VAL A 8 7.43 27.88 -20.82
CA VAL A 8 6.10 27.30 -20.64
C VAL A 8 6.10 25.79 -20.96
N MET A 9 6.77 25.39 -22.04
CA MET A 9 6.88 23.98 -22.45
C MET A 9 7.70 23.16 -21.44
N GLN A 10 8.78 23.72 -20.88
CA GLN A 10 9.54 23.08 -19.79
C GLN A 10 8.75 23.01 -18.48
N GLY A 11 7.95 24.04 -18.15
CA GLY A 11 7.05 24.05 -17.00
C GLY A 11 5.99 22.96 -17.09
N ALA A 12 5.32 22.87 -18.25
CA ALA A 12 4.34 21.82 -18.55
C ALA A 12 4.97 20.41 -18.48
N GLN A 13 6.18 20.24 -19.01
CA GLN A 13 6.88 18.95 -18.97
C GLN A 13 7.26 18.53 -17.53
N LYS A 14 7.73 19.47 -16.70
CA LYS A 14 8.04 19.20 -15.28
C LYS A 14 6.78 18.84 -14.49
N GLN A 15 5.68 19.53 -14.75
CA GLN A 15 4.40 19.27 -14.07
C GLN A 15 3.79 17.93 -14.50
N ALA A 16 3.86 17.59 -15.79
CA ALA A 16 3.45 16.28 -16.31
C ALA A 16 4.26 15.14 -15.67
N LYS A 17 5.59 15.27 -15.59
CA LYS A 17 6.45 14.29 -14.91
C LYS A 17 6.12 14.15 -13.42
N SER A 18 5.89 15.27 -12.74
CA SER A 18 5.53 15.26 -11.31
C SER A 18 4.18 14.57 -11.07
N SER A 19 3.18 14.86 -11.91
CA SER A 19 1.85 14.24 -11.82
C SER A 19 1.90 12.73 -12.06
N MET A 20 2.68 12.26 -13.05
CA MET A 20 2.89 10.82 -13.27
C MET A 20 3.48 10.11 -12.05
N ILE A 21 4.49 10.71 -11.41
CA ILE A 21 5.12 10.12 -10.22
C ILE A 21 4.14 10.06 -9.05
N GLN A 22 3.32 11.11 -8.87
CA GLN A 22 2.29 11.13 -7.82
C GLN A 22 1.20 10.07 -8.07
N MET A 23 0.77 9.92 -9.32
CA MET A 23 -0.23 8.92 -9.71
C MET A 23 0.30 7.50 -9.53
N PHE A 24 1.56 7.25 -9.91
CA PHE A 24 2.22 5.97 -9.67
C PHE A 24 2.37 5.69 -8.18
N THR A 25 2.78 6.69 -7.39
CA THR A 25 2.89 6.56 -5.93
C THR A 25 1.53 6.21 -5.30
N LEU A 26 0.45 6.83 -5.77
CA LEU A 26 -0.91 6.54 -5.29
C LEU A 26 -1.31 5.10 -5.61
N MET A 27 -1.06 4.63 -6.84
CA MET A 27 -1.36 3.25 -7.23
C MET A 27 -0.64 2.23 -6.34
N VAL A 28 0.66 2.45 -6.06
CA VAL A 28 1.42 1.58 -5.16
C VAL A 28 0.83 1.60 -3.75
N LYS A 29 0.45 2.77 -3.21
CA LYS A 29 -0.19 2.87 -1.89
C LYS A 29 -1.51 2.11 -1.82
N VAL A 30 -2.35 2.23 -2.85
CA VAL A 30 -3.63 1.52 -2.91
C VAL A 30 -3.40 0.01 -2.99
N PHE A 31 -2.43 -0.43 -3.79
CA PHE A 31 -2.11 -1.84 -3.92
C PHE A 31 -1.58 -2.45 -2.61
N THR A 32 -0.58 -1.82 -1.99
CA THR A 32 -0.04 -2.24 -0.68
C THR A 32 -1.12 -2.24 0.40
N GLY A 33 -1.88 -1.14 0.52
CA GLY A 33 -2.94 -1.03 1.52
C GLY A 33 -4.06 -2.06 1.29
N GLY A 34 -4.35 -2.37 0.03
CA GLY A 34 -5.34 -3.37 -0.35
C GLY A 34 -4.90 -4.79 0.02
N MET A 35 -3.64 -5.12 -0.28
CA MET A 35 -3.02 -6.38 0.17
C MET A 35 -3.13 -6.53 1.69
N LEU A 36 -2.71 -5.52 2.46
CA LEU A 36 -2.82 -5.56 3.93
C LEU A 36 -4.27 -5.72 4.39
N GLY A 37 -5.19 -4.94 3.84
CA GLY A 37 -6.61 -5.00 4.21
C GLY A 37 -7.20 -6.38 3.97
N VAL A 38 -6.89 -7.01 2.84
CA VAL A 38 -7.29 -8.39 2.54
C VAL A 38 -6.62 -9.38 3.48
N THR A 39 -5.32 -9.26 3.76
CA THR A 39 -4.61 -10.15 4.69
C THR A 39 -5.22 -10.10 6.10
N PHE A 40 -5.46 -8.91 6.65
CA PHE A 40 -6.09 -8.78 7.96
C PHE A 40 -7.55 -9.27 7.97
N ALA A 41 -8.30 -9.04 6.89
CA ALA A 41 -9.65 -9.55 6.75
C ALA A 41 -9.68 -11.09 6.70
N LEU A 42 -8.72 -11.73 6.00
CA LEU A 42 -8.56 -13.18 5.97
C LEU A 42 -8.19 -13.74 7.35
N ILE A 43 -7.24 -13.11 8.05
CA ILE A 43 -6.88 -13.51 9.42
C ILE A 43 -8.11 -13.46 10.32
N GLY A 44 -8.88 -12.39 10.26
CA GLY A 44 -10.07 -12.27 11.07
C GLY A 44 -11.16 -13.27 10.68
N GLN A 45 -11.34 -13.54 9.39
CA GLN A 45 -12.31 -14.52 8.91
C GLN A 45 -11.96 -15.93 9.43
N GLU A 46 -10.68 -16.31 9.41
CA GLU A 46 -10.23 -17.61 9.92
C GLU A 46 -10.28 -17.68 11.46
N ALA A 47 -9.90 -16.59 12.15
CA ALA A 47 -9.82 -16.57 13.60
C ALA A 47 -11.19 -16.43 14.30
N PHE A 48 -12.14 -15.70 13.70
CA PHE A 48 -13.43 -15.36 14.32
C PHE A 48 -14.64 -15.85 13.52
N GLY A 49 -14.47 -16.36 12.30
CA GLY A 49 -15.56 -16.91 11.50
C GLY A 49 -16.57 -15.87 10.98
N PHE A 50 -16.19 -14.60 10.83
CA PHE A 50 -17.13 -13.57 10.39
C PHE A 50 -17.45 -13.63 8.88
N GLY A 51 -18.70 -13.32 8.52
CA GLY A 51 -19.21 -13.43 7.15
C GLY A 51 -18.69 -12.38 6.16
N THR A 52 -19.07 -12.52 4.89
CA THR A 52 -18.58 -11.72 3.75
C THR A 52 -18.77 -10.21 3.93
N PHE A 53 -19.84 -9.76 4.58
CA PHE A 53 -20.06 -8.34 4.83
C PHE A 53 -18.96 -7.74 5.73
N SER A 54 -18.64 -8.42 6.83
CA SER A 54 -17.58 -8.01 7.75
C SER A 54 -16.20 -8.08 7.09
N PHE A 55 -15.97 -9.05 6.21
CA PHE A 55 -14.72 -9.14 5.43
C PHE A 55 -14.48 -7.88 4.59
N ILE A 56 -15.48 -7.47 3.80
CA ILE A 56 -15.38 -6.27 2.94
C ILE A 56 -15.20 -5.02 3.81
N PHE A 57 -15.96 -4.91 4.90
CA PHE A 57 -15.88 -3.78 5.82
C PHE A 57 -14.48 -3.62 6.43
N VAL A 58 -13.90 -4.70 6.95
CA VAL A 58 -12.55 -4.70 7.55
C VAL A 58 -11.50 -4.37 6.48
N SER A 59 -11.60 -4.98 5.30
CA SER A 59 -10.66 -4.74 4.20
C SER A 59 -10.63 -3.26 3.78
N VAL A 60 -11.81 -2.65 3.56
CA VAL A 60 -11.93 -1.24 3.18
C VAL A 60 -11.49 -0.31 4.32
N THR A 61 -11.81 -0.65 5.57
CA THR A 61 -11.41 0.15 6.74
C THR A 61 -9.89 0.18 6.89
N ILE A 62 -9.22 -0.96 6.75
CA ILE A 62 -7.76 -1.04 6.84
C ILE A 62 -7.09 -0.36 5.64
N LEU A 63 -7.61 -0.52 4.42
CA LEU A 63 -7.14 0.22 3.26
C LEU A 63 -7.23 1.73 3.50
N GLY A 64 -8.38 2.23 3.98
CA GLY A 64 -8.58 3.64 4.29
C GLY A 64 -7.64 4.15 5.38
N ALA A 65 -7.44 3.37 6.44
CA ALA A 65 -6.50 3.67 7.51
C ALA A 65 -5.06 3.75 6.99
N PHE A 66 -4.65 2.79 6.16
CA PHE A 66 -3.34 2.77 5.53
C PHE A 66 -3.13 3.98 4.63
N LEU A 67 -4.08 4.31 3.76
CA LEU A 67 -3.99 5.48 2.88
C LEU A 67 -3.87 6.80 3.66
N LYS A 68 -4.55 6.90 4.82
CA LYS A 68 -4.44 8.06 5.71
C LYS A 68 -3.05 8.19 6.32
N ILE A 69 -2.46 7.09 6.79
CA ILE A 69 -1.11 7.04 7.37
C ILE A 69 -0.05 7.28 6.30
N ALA A 70 -0.19 6.61 5.16
CA ALA A 70 0.75 6.67 4.06
C ALA A 70 0.66 7.98 3.24
N LYS A 71 -0.24 8.92 3.57
CA LYS A 71 -0.42 10.16 2.80
C LYS A 71 0.89 10.94 2.61
N SER A 72 1.69 11.07 3.66
CA SER A 72 2.99 11.79 3.64
C SER A 72 4.17 10.93 3.15
N TRP A 73 3.97 9.64 2.91
CA TRP A 73 5.05 8.71 2.60
C TRP A 73 5.52 8.83 1.16
N LYS A 74 6.84 8.78 0.97
CA LYS A 74 7.51 8.69 -0.35
C LYS A 74 7.49 7.24 -0.85
N LEU A 75 7.66 7.05 -2.16
CA LEU A 75 7.76 5.72 -2.78
C LEU A 75 8.75 4.79 -2.08
N MET A 76 9.94 5.29 -1.75
CA MET A 76 10.98 4.50 -1.08
C MET A 76 10.53 3.97 0.29
N SER A 77 9.78 4.77 1.05
CA SER A 77 9.29 4.37 2.37
C SER A 77 8.24 3.25 2.27
N ILE A 78 7.41 3.27 1.22
CA ILE A 78 6.41 2.21 0.98
C ILE A 78 7.12 0.91 0.62
N LEU A 79 8.12 0.98 -0.25
CA LEU A 79 8.90 -0.18 -0.68
C LEU A 79 9.66 -0.82 0.49
N LEU A 80 10.22 0.00 1.39
CA LEU A 80 10.83 -0.49 2.62
C LEU A 80 9.80 -1.15 3.54
N PHE A 81 8.62 -0.53 3.70
CA PHE A 81 7.54 -1.11 4.49
C PHE A 81 7.10 -2.49 3.95
N ASP A 82 6.93 -2.62 2.62
CA ASP A 82 6.59 -3.89 1.99
C ASP A 82 7.66 -4.96 2.24
N ALA A 83 8.95 -4.59 2.15
CA ALA A 83 10.04 -5.48 2.48
C ALA A 83 10.00 -5.93 3.95
N PHE A 84 9.71 -5.01 4.89
CA PHE A 84 9.53 -5.33 6.31
C PHE A 84 8.33 -6.26 6.54
N CYS A 85 7.21 -6.03 5.87
CA CYS A 85 6.04 -6.91 5.95
C CYS A 85 6.35 -8.33 5.46
N ILE A 86 7.09 -8.47 4.36
CA ILE A 86 7.50 -9.78 3.85
C ILE A 86 8.45 -10.48 4.84
N LEU A 87 9.43 -9.76 5.37
CA LEU A 87 10.34 -10.26 6.41
C LEU A 87 9.58 -10.75 7.64
N LEU A 88 8.63 -9.96 8.14
CA LEU A 88 7.76 -10.34 9.26
C LEU A 88 6.91 -11.58 8.93
N GLY A 89 6.37 -11.66 7.71
CA GLY A 89 5.63 -12.83 7.23
C GLY A 89 6.46 -14.10 7.22
N PHE A 90 7.71 -14.03 6.74
CA PHE A 90 8.65 -15.16 6.80
C PHE A 90 8.99 -15.55 8.23
N LEU A 91 9.16 -14.57 9.12
CA LEU A 91 9.47 -14.79 10.52
C LEU A 91 8.29 -15.48 11.23
N LEU A 92 7.04 -15.01 11.00
CA LEU A 92 5.83 -15.68 11.47
C LEU A 92 5.70 -17.10 10.90
N LYS A 93 5.94 -17.29 9.61
CA LYS A 93 5.89 -18.61 8.97
C LYS A 93 6.87 -19.58 9.63
N MET A 94 8.09 -19.12 9.94
CA MET A 94 9.10 -19.93 10.62
C MET A 94 8.63 -20.30 12.04
N TYR A 95 8.07 -19.35 12.79
CA TYR A 95 7.51 -19.60 14.12
C TYR A 95 6.36 -20.61 14.09
N ILE A 96 5.43 -20.49 13.13
CA ILE A 96 4.31 -21.41 12.97
C ILE A 96 4.81 -22.81 12.59
N LEU A 97 5.84 -22.93 11.75
CA LEU A 97 6.41 -24.22 11.35
C LEU A 97 7.25 -24.89 12.43
N ILE A 98 7.91 -24.11 13.30
CA ILE A 98 8.75 -24.59 14.41
C ILE A 98 7.93 -25.01 15.64
N ALA A 99 6.64 -24.66 15.69
CA ALA A 99 5.69 -25.27 16.61
C ALA A 99 4.97 -26.44 15.93
N PRO A 100 5.56 -27.66 15.83
CA PRO A 100 4.82 -28.82 15.41
C PRO A 100 3.86 -29.22 16.54
N GLY A 101 2.59 -28.87 16.37
CA GLY A 101 1.47 -29.21 17.26
C GLY A 101 1.17 -28.13 18.29
N ALA A 102 -0.01 -27.51 18.38
CA ALA A 102 -1.35 -28.10 18.58
C ALA A 102 -1.64 -29.46 17.92
#